data_AF-A0A4Q9UYN5-F1
#
_entry.id   AF-A0A4Q9UYN5-F1
#
_cell.length_a   1.000
_cell.length_b   1.000
_cell.length_c   1.000
_cell.angle_alpha   90.00
_cell.angle_beta   90.00
_cell.angle_gamma   90.00
#
_symmetry.space_group_name_H-M   'P 1'
#
loop_
_entity.id
_entity.type
_entity.pdbx_description
1 polymer ?
#
loop_
_entity_poly.entity_id
_entity_poly.type
_entity_poly.pdbx_seq_one_letter_code
_entity_poly.pdbx_strand_id
1 'polypeptide(L)'
;MKRNSAFIRYVVCSALVCGLLSFLFYKTIPANGNTASAALTNLASVGGISSGLSFAGLSIFTLNGTYQKKVLDKHGKLVRNMLFYILFSIMISSVFSAIAVVWINCSWINKVLAVLVFIMLEGFYLTFRIIFTAYEWDATPESNTYF
;
A
#
# COMPACT_ATOMS: atom_id res chain seq x y z
N MET A 1 -22.94 5.74 8.76
CA MET A 1 -22.95 5.62 7.28
C MET A 1 -22.17 6.72 6.53
N LYS A 2 -22.15 8.00 6.96
CA LYS A 2 -21.40 9.10 6.29
C LYS A 2 -19.86 8.98 6.29
N ARG A 3 -19.25 8.16 7.15
CA ARG A 3 -17.77 8.06 7.30
C ARG A 3 -17.11 7.21 6.19
N ASN A 4 -17.82 6.23 5.61
CA ASN A 4 -17.30 5.39 4.53
C ASN A 4 -17.17 6.16 3.19
N SER A 5 -18.05 7.11 2.92
CA SER A 5 -17.97 7.94 1.70
C SER A 5 -16.78 8.90 1.73
N ALA A 6 -16.33 9.34 2.92
CA ALA A 6 -15.14 10.16 3.05
C ALA A 6 -13.87 9.33 2.78
N PHE A 7 -13.77 8.14 3.37
CA PHE A 7 -12.64 7.23 3.13
C PHE A 7 -12.51 6.85 1.65
N ILE A 8 -13.61 6.44 1.00
CA ILE A 8 -13.61 6.12 -0.43
C ILE A 8 -13.23 7.34 -1.27
N ARG A 9 -13.72 8.55 -0.94
CA ARG A 9 -13.30 9.78 -1.64
C ARG A 9 -11.81 10.04 -1.50
N TYR A 10 -11.21 9.81 -0.33
CA TYR A 10 -9.76 9.97 -0.17
C TYR A 10 -8.97 8.93 -0.98
N VAL A 11 -9.40 7.68 -1.01
CA VAL A 11 -8.78 6.63 -1.84
C VAL A 11 -8.87 7.00 -3.33
N VAL A 12 -10.04 7.45 -3.79
CA VAL A 12 -10.24 7.85 -5.19
C VAL A 12 -9.48 9.13 -5.54
N CYS A 13 -9.45 10.11 -4.64
CA CYS A 13 -8.73 11.36 -4.85
C CYS A 13 -7.20 11.13 -4.83
N SER A 14 -6.73 10.27 -3.94
CA SER A 14 -5.35 9.78 -3.93
C SER A 14 -5.03 9.12 -5.27
N ALA A 15 -5.78 8.08 -5.66
CA ALA A 15 -5.59 7.42 -6.95
C ALA A 15 -5.61 8.38 -8.16
N LEU A 16 -6.45 9.42 -8.17
CA LEU A 16 -6.53 10.43 -9.23
C LEU A 16 -5.33 11.38 -9.26
N VAL A 17 -5.00 12.02 -8.12
CA VAL A 17 -3.84 12.92 -8.01
C VAL A 17 -2.56 12.16 -8.37
N CYS A 18 -2.50 10.94 -7.90
CA CYS A 18 -1.34 10.09 -8.01
C CYS A 18 -1.24 9.59 -9.48
N GLY A 19 -2.34 9.20 -10.14
CA GLY A 19 -2.34 8.90 -11.58
C GLY A 19 -1.94 10.09 -12.47
N LEU A 20 -2.32 11.30 -12.05
CA LEU A 20 -1.93 12.54 -12.71
C LEU A 20 -0.41 12.79 -12.58
N LEU A 21 0.18 12.54 -11.41
CA LEU A 21 1.61 12.64 -11.18
C LEU A 21 2.39 11.60 -12.01
N SER A 22 1.92 10.33 -12.06
CA SER A 22 2.54 9.31 -12.92
C SER A 22 2.52 9.71 -14.40
N PHE A 23 1.43 10.33 -14.86
CA PHE A 23 1.34 10.85 -16.24
C PHE A 23 2.29 12.03 -16.49
N LEU A 24 2.49 12.90 -15.50
CA LEU A 24 3.41 14.04 -15.60
C LEU A 24 4.87 13.59 -15.62
N PHE A 25 5.25 12.63 -14.75
CA PHE A 25 6.62 12.13 -14.66
C PHE A 25 6.99 11.10 -15.73
N TYR A 26 6.01 10.60 -16.49
CA TYR A 26 6.21 9.70 -17.62
C TYR A 26 7.20 10.24 -18.68
N LYS A 27 7.28 11.57 -18.85
CA LYS A 27 8.20 12.19 -19.84
C LYS A 27 9.58 12.56 -19.29
N THR A 28 9.77 12.54 -17.97
CA THR A 28 10.96 13.15 -17.33
C THR A 28 12.01 12.14 -16.87
N ILE A 29 11.78 10.83 -16.99
CA ILE A 29 12.75 9.82 -16.56
C ILE A 29 13.85 9.69 -17.63
N PRO A 30 15.11 10.08 -17.34
CA PRO A 30 16.21 9.94 -18.29
C PRO A 30 16.49 8.47 -18.57
N ALA A 31 16.72 8.14 -19.84
CA ALA A 31 16.86 6.78 -20.35
C ALA A 31 18.23 6.12 -20.07
N ASN A 32 18.78 6.30 -18.86
CA ASN A 32 19.99 5.60 -18.45
C ASN A 32 19.62 4.22 -17.86
N GLY A 33 19.96 3.15 -18.58
CA GLY A 33 19.67 1.78 -18.19
C GLY A 33 20.25 1.40 -16.82
N ASN A 34 21.44 1.88 -16.47
CA ASN A 34 22.06 1.61 -15.17
C ASN A 34 21.26 2.20 -14.00
N THR A 35 20.73 3.42 -14.15
CA THR A 35 19.92 4.06 -13.10
C THR A 35 18.56 3.38 -12.95
N ALA A 36 17.94 2.95 -14.05
CA ALA A 36 16.66 2.24 -14.00
C ALA A 36 16.81 0.82 -13.40
N SER A 37 17.92 0.13 -13.65
CA SER A 37 18.21 -1.19 -13.06
C SER A 37 18.39 -1.09 -11.54
N ALA A 38 19.18 -0.10 -11.09
CA ALA A 38 19.35 0.17 -9.67
C ALA A 38 18.02 0.55 -9.00
N ALA A 39 17.21 1.39 -9.66
CA ALA A 39 15.90 1.78 -9.16
C ALA A 39 14.93 0.59 -9.03
N LEU A 40 14.83 -0.27 -10.05
CA LEU A 40 14.00 -1.48 -10.03
C LEU A 40 14.43 -2.46 -8.93
N THR A 41 15.74 -2.65 -8.76
CA THR A 41 16.29 -3.53 -7.72
C THR A 41 15.96 -2.99 -6.33
N ASN A 42 16.17 -1.69 -6.10
CA ASN A 42 15.80 -1.05 -4.84
C ASN A 42 14.30 -1.15 -4.57
N LEU A 43 13.47 -0.98 -5.61
CA LEU A 43 12.02 -1.15 -5.49
C LEU A 43 11.69 -2.58 -5.04
N ALA A 44 12.27 -3.57 -5.70
CA ALA A 44 12.07 -4.98 -5.39
C ALA A 44 12.50 -5.34 -3.97
N SER A 45 13.57 -4.72 -3.46
CA SER A 45 14.01 -4.93 -2.07
C SER A 45 13.06 -4.27 -1.08
N VAL A 46 12.73 -2.98 -1.26
CA VAL A 46 11.87 -2.23 -0.34
C VAL A 46 10.45 -2.79 -0.30
N GLY A 47 9.86 -3.06 -1.46
CA GLY A 47 8.52 -3.64 -1.55
C GLY A 47 8.46 -5.04 -0.94
N GLY A 48 9.49 -5.87 -1.17
CA GLY A 48 9.56 -7.24 -0.65
C GLY A 48 9.68 -7.28 0.86
N ILE A 49 10.61 -6.48 1.42
CA ILE A 49 10.82 -6.37 2.86
C ILE A 49 9.56 -5.80 3.53
N SER A 50 9.03 -4.69 3.02
CA SER A 50 7.89 -4.03 3.66
C SER A 50 6.60 -4.86 3.60
N SER A 51 6.31 -5.49 2.46
CA SER A 51 5.15 -6.39 2.34
C SER A 51 5.32 -7.61 3.24
N GLY A 52 6.50 -8.25 3.27
CA GLY A 52 6.78 -9.39 4.15
C GLY A 52 6.64 -9.05 5.63
N LEU A 53 7.20 -7.93 6.08
CA LEU A 53 7.05 -7.45 7.46
C LEU A 53 5.60 -7.13 7.81
N SER A 54 4.86 -6.50 6.90
CA SER A 54 3.45 -6.17 7.10
C SER A 54 2.56 -7.43 7.17
N PHE A 55 2.85 -8.46 6.38
CA PHE A 55 2.18 -9.76 6.48
C PHE A 55 2.49 -10.50 7.78
N ALA A 56 3.75 -10.45 8.24
CA ALA A 56 4.13 -11.03 9.52
C ALA A 56 3.40 -10.32 10.68
N GLY A 57 3.37 -8.99 10.67
CA GLY A 57 2.65 -8.18 11.66
C GLY A 57 1.15 -8.49 11.69
N LEU A 58 0.49 -8.52 10.52
CA LEU A 58 -0.91 -8.92 10.39
C LEU A 58 -1.20 -10.33 10.95
N SER A 59 -0.28 -11.27 10.72
CA SER A 59 -0.44 -12.65 11.19
C SER A 59 -0.35 -12.74 12.71
N ILE A 60 0.60 -12.02 13.32
CA ILE A 60 0.72 -11.91 14.79
C ILE A 60 -0.53 -11.25 15.40
N PHE A 61 -1.04 -10.17 14.80
CA PHE A 61 -2.28 -9.53 15.25
C PHE A 61 -3.52 -10.42 15.10
N THR A 62 -3.52 -11.31 14.10
CA THR A 62 -4.61 -12.28 13.92
C THR A 62 -4.54 -13.43 14.93
N LEU A 63 -3.35 -13.80 15.39
CA LEU A 63 -3.12 -14.86 16.38
C LEU A 63 -3.34 -14.36 17.83
N ASN A 64 -3.03 -13.10 18.12
CA ASN A 64 -3.37 -12.45 19.40
C ASN A 64 -4.85 -12.04 19.42
N GLY A 65 -5.74 -13.03 19.56
CA GLY A 65 -7.20 -12.92 19.43
C GLY A 65 -7.93 -11.86 20.28
N THR A 66 -7.24 -11.16 21.18
CA THR A 66 -7.82 -10.10 22.02
C THR A 66 -8.07 -8.79 21.24
N TYR A 67 -7.26 -8.47 20.22
CA TYR A 67 -7.50 -7.29 19.35
C TYR A 67 -8.71 -7.50 18.41
N GLN A 68 -9.11 -8.77 18.23
CA GLN A 68 -10.18 -9.21 17.35
C GLN A 68 -11.60 -8.89 17.87
N LYS A 69 -11.76 -8.64 19.17
CA LYS A 69 -13.09 -8.47 19.77
C LYS A 69 -13.55 -7.00 19.83
N LYS A 70 -12.64 -6.03 19.97
CA LYS A 70 -12.99 -4.60 20.10
C LYS A 70 -13.00 -3.82 18.77
N VAL A 71 -12.06 -4.09 17.86
CA VAL A 71 -11.92 -3.34 16.59
C VAL A 71 -12.71 -3.98 15.44
N LEU A 72 -13.05 -5.27 15.55
CA LEU A 72 -13.34 -6.14 14.40
C LEU A 72 -14.82 -6.51 14.21
N ASP A 73 -15.70 -6.15 15.14
CA ASP A 73 -17.08 -6.69 15.19
C ASP A 73 -18.03 -6.11 14.12
N LYS A 74 -17.66 -5.01 13.44
CA LYS A 74 -18.40 -4.50 12.27
C LYS A 74 -17.56 -4.13 11.05
N HIS A 75 -16.34 -3.61 11.22
CA HIS A 75 -15.53 -3.07 10.11
C HIS A 75 -14.23 -3.84 9.87
N GLY A 76 -13.82 -4.69 10.81
CA GLY A 76 -12.50 -5.32 10.75
C GLY A 76 -12.30 -6.35 9.64
N LYS A 77 -13.36 -7.06 9.23
CA LYS A 77 -13.27 -8.01 8.10
C LYS A 77 -12.96 -7.29 6.79
N LEU A 78 -13.56 -6.11 6.58
CA LEU A 78 -13.35 -5.29 5.38
C LEU A 78 -11.96 -4.64 5.40
N VAL A 79 -11.56 -4.08 6.54
CA VAL A 79 -10.23 -3.49 6.75
C VAL A 79 -9.12 -4.53 6.56
N ARG A 80 -9.26 -5.73 7.13
CA ARG A 80 -8.29 -6.82 6.99
C ARG A 80 -8.17 -7.29 5.55
N ASN A 81 -9.29 -7.46 4.86
CA ASN A 81 -9.28 -7.84 3.44
C ASN A 81 -8.60 -6.76 2.59
N MET A 82 -8.92 -5.47 2.82
CA MET A 82 -8.24 -4.37 2.11
C MET A 82 -6.74 -4.35 2.37
N LEU A 83 -6.29 -4.45 3.63
CA LEU A 83 -4.87 -4.46 3.95
C LEU A 83 -4.17 -5.65 3.27
N PHE A 84 -4.78 -6.83 3.29
CA PHE A 84 -4.24 -8.02 2.65
C PHE A 84 -4.07 -7.86 1.14
N TYR A 85 -5.10 -7.35 0.43
CA TYR A 85 -5.02 -7.12 -1.02
C TYR A 85 -4.02 -6.03 -1.39
N ILE A 86 -3.91 -4.96 -0.58
CA ILE A 86 -2.92 -3.90 -0.80
C ILE A 86 -1.50 -4.46 -0.65
N LEU A 87 -1.22 -5.17 0.45
CA LEU A 87 0.09 -5.78 0.69
C LEU A 87 0.45 -6.84 -0.37
N PHE A 88 -0.55 -7.60 -0.82
CA PHE A 88 -0.38 -8.56 -1.90
C PHE A 88 -0.04 -7.87 -3.23
N SER A 89 -0.67 -6.74 -3.54
CA SER A 89 -0.37 -5.94 -4.73
C SER A 89 1.06 -5.36 -4.68
N ILE A 90 1.52 -4.89 -3.51
CA ILE A 90 2.90 -4.44 -3.30
C ILE A 90 3.87 -5.60 -3.51
N MET A 91 3.57 -6.79 -2.97
CA MET A 91 4.40 -7.98 -3.13
C MET A 91 4.54 -8.39 -4.60
N ILE A 92 3.44 -8.47 -5.36
CA ILE A 92 3.48 -8.77 -6.80
C ILE A 92 4.29 -7.71 -7.54
N SER A 93 4.06 -6.44 -7.25
CA SER A 93 4.80 -5.34 -7.87
C SER A 93 6.30 -5.45 -7.60
N SER A 94 6.66 -5.85 -6.39
CA SER A 94 8.04 -6.07 -5.96
C SER A 94 8.72 -7.22 -6.71
N VAL A 95 8.04 -8.36 -6.83
CA VAL A 95 8.54 -9.50 -7.61
C VAL A 95 8.67 -9.12 -9.07
N PHE A 96 7.67 -8.42 -9.62
CA PHE A 96 7.71 -7.96 -10.99
C PHE A 96 8.86 -6.96 -11.22
N SER A 97 9.14 -6.05 -10.28
CA SER A 97 10.31 -5.15 -10.36
C SER A 97 11.63 -5.91 -10.46
N ALA A 98 11.79 -7.03 -9.74
CA ALA A 98 13.00 -7.85 -9.83
C ALA A 98 13.17 -8.48 -11.21
N ILE A 99 12.09 -9.03 -11.78
CA ILE A 99 12.12 -9.67 -13.10
C ILE A 99 12.27 -8.62 -14.21
N ALA A 100 11.68 -7.42 -14.02
CA ALA A 100 11.72 -6.30 -14.96
C ALA A 100 13.15 -5.83 -15.30
N VAL A 101 14.14 -6.09 -14.44
CA VAL A 101 15.56 -5.79 -14.68
C VAL A 101 16.10 -6.49 -15.94
N VAL A 102 15.57 -7.67 -16.30
CA VAL A 102 15.99 -8.42 -17.50
C VAL A 102 15.73 -7.62 -18.79
N TRP A 103 14.68 -6.80 -18.81
CA TRP A 103 14.29 -6.01 -19.98
C TRP A 103 14.78 -4.57 -19.93
N ILE A 104 15.83 -4.27 -19.17
CA ILE A 104 16.29 -2.89 -18.94
C ILE A 104 16.62 -2.11 -20.21
N ASN A 105 17.04 -2.82 -21.27
CA ASN A 105 17.37 -2.23 -22.56
C ASN A 105 16.13 -1.82 -23.37
N CYS A 106 14.93 -2.22 -22.94
CA CYS A 106 13.70 -1.88 -23.60
C CYS A 106 13.11 -0.57 -23.05
N SER A 107 12.77 0.36 -23.95
CA SER A 107 12.25 1.69 -23.60
C SER A 107 10.92 1.67 -22.82
N TRP A 108 10.17 0.56 -22.85
CA TRP A 108 8.94 0.39 -22.09
C TRP A 108 9.18 0.23 -20.58
N ILE A 109 10.37 -0.21 -20.16
CA ILE A 109 10.70 -0.41 -18.74
C ILE A 109 10.69 0.89 -17.95
N ASN A 110 11.12 2.01 -18.54
CA ASN A 110 11.06 3.31 -17.86
C ASN A 110 9.61 3.71 -17.54
N LYS A 111 8.67 3.37 -18.42
CA LYS A 111 7.23 3.63 -18.21
C LYS A 111 6.68 2.77 -17.08
N VAL A 112 7.10 1.51 -17.08
CA VAL A 112 6.66 0.52 -16.09
C VAL A 112 7.28 0.79 -14.71
N LEU A 113 8.53 1.27 -14.66
CA LEU A 113 9.16 1.72 -13.43
C LEU A 113 8.35 2.83 -12.75
N ALA A 114 7.90 3.85 -13.50
CA ALA A 114 7.05 4.91 -12.96
C ALA A 114 5.74 4.35 -12.36
N VAL A 115 5.13 3.37 -13.01
CA VAL A 115 3.90 2.70 -12.52
C VAL A 115 4.17 1.81 -11.30
N LEU A 116 5.33 1.16 -11.22
CA LEU A 116 5.67 0.31 -10.08
C LEU A 116 5.99 1.13 -8.83
N VAL A 117 6.80 2.18 -8.98
CA VAL A 117 7.09 3.15 -7.90
C VAL A 117 5.78 3.67 -7.33
N PHE A 118 4.85 3.97 -8.22
CA PHE A 118 3.52 4.45 -7.88
C PHE A 118 2.71 3.45 -7.04
N ILE A 119 2.58 2.20 -7.51
CA ILE A 119 1.82 1.18 -6.80
C ILE A 119 2.38 0.97 -5.39
N MET A 120 3.71 1.00 -5.23
CA MET A 120 4.33 0.89 -3.90
C MET A 120 4.00 2.09 -3.00
N LEU A 121 4.13 3.31 -3.53
CA LEU A 121 3.92 4.52 -2.73
C LEU A 121 2.47 4.68 -2.30
N GLU A 122 1.52 4.45 -3.22
CA GLU A 122 0.08 4.45 -2.92
C GLU A 122 -0.27 3.33 -1.94
N GLY A 123 0.28 2.13 -2.16
CA GLY A 123 0.07 0.98 -1.26
C GLY A 123 0.52 1.28 0.17
N PHE A 124 1.69 1.90 0.35
CA PHE A 124 2.18 2.33 1.66
C PHE A 124 1.32 3.43 2.27
N TYR A 125 0.92 4.43 1.49
CA TYR A 125 0.04 5.50 1.96
C TYR A 125 -1.30 4.96 2.47
N LEU A 126 -1.95 4.07 1.70
CA LEU A 126 -3.21 3.45 2.09
C LEU A 126 -3.05 2.58 3.33
N THR A 127 -1.97 1.79 3.40
CA THR A 127 -1.66 0.96 4.58
C THR A 127 -1.48 1.83 5.82
N PHE A 128 -0.70 2.92 5.72
CA PHE A 128 -0.53 3.89 6.80
C PHE A 128 -1.86 4.50 7.24
N ARG A 129 -2.71 4.94 6.30
CA ARG A 129 -4.01 5.54 6.63
C ARG A 129 -4.96 4.56 7.31
N ILE A 130 -4.98 3.30 6.87
CA ILE A 130 -5.79 2.25 7.50
C ILE A 130 -5.31 2.02 8.93
N ILE A 131 -4.00 1.90 9.15
CA ILE A 131 -3.41 1.72 10.48
C ILE A 131 -3.72 2.93 11.38
N PHE A 132 -3.54 4.15 10.87
CA PHE A 132 -3.83 5.38 11.61
C PHE A 132 -5.31 5.47 12.00
N THR A 133 -6.21 5.11 11.08
CA THR A 133 -7.66 5.06 11.36
C THR A 133 -7.99 4.03 12.44
N ALA A 134 -7.29 2.89 12.44
CA ALA A 134 -7.45 1.88 13.48
C ALA A 134 -6.99 2.38 14.86
N TYR A 135 -5.88 3.13 14.94
CA TYR A 135 -5.44 3.77 16.18
C TYR A 135 -6.41 4.85 16.67
N GLU A 136 -6.97 5.66 15.78
CA GLU A 136 -8.01 6.62 16.16
C GLU A 136 -9.23 5.93 16.78
N TRP A 137 -9.61 4.74 16.29
CA TRP A 137 -10.72 3.98 16.86
C TRP A 137 -10.42 3.46 18.26
N ASP A 138 -9.20 2.96 18.49
CA ASP A 138 -8.75 2.48 19.80
C ASP A 138 -8.64 3.62 20.83
N ALA A 139 -8.30 4.83 20.38
CA ALA A 139 -8.20 6.02 21.23
C ALA A 139 -9.57 6.63 21.62
N THR A 140 -10.67 6.20 21.00
CA THR A 140 -12.01 6.69 21.38
C THR A 140 -12.42 6.05 22.71
N PRO A 141 -12.64 6.83 23.80
CA PRO A 141 -13.04 6.25 25.06
C PRO A 141 -14.41 5.57 24.92
N GLU A 142 -14.56 4.38 25.52
CA GLU A 142 -15.87 3.74 25.65
C GLU A 142 -16.81 4.73 26.35
N SER A 143 -17.96 5.04 25.75
CA SER A 143 -19.00 5.75 26.47
C SER A 143 -19.41 4.85 27.64
N ASN A 144 -19.01 5.21 28.86
CA ASN A 144 -19.39 4.51 30.07
C ASN A 144 -20.92 4.48 30.20
N THR A 145 -21.56 3.45 29.64
CA THR A 145 -22.92 3.05 29.99
C THR A 145 -22.85 2.16 31.22
N TYR A 146 -22.59 2.80 32.36
CA TYR A 146 -22.94 2.30 33.68
C TYR A 146 -23.91 3.31 34.29
N PHE A 147 -25.18 3.20 33.92
CA PHE A 147 -26.33 3.69 34.66
C PHE A 147 -27.45 2.66 34.50
#